data_AF-A0AAU7AV79-F1
#
_entry.id   AF-A0AAU7AV79-F1
#
_cell.length_a   1.000
_cell.length_b   1.000
_cell.length_c   1.000
_cell.angle_alpha   90.00
_cell.angle_beta   90.00
_cell.angle_gamma   90.00
#
_symmetry.space_group_name_H-M   'P 1'
#
loop_
_entity.id
_entity.type
_entity.pdbx_description
1 polymer ?
#
loop_
_entity_poly.entity_id
_entity_poly.type
_entity_poly.pdbx_seq_one_letter_code
_entity_poly.pdbx_strand_id
1 'polypeptide(L)'
;MPVNGLPQARSIAALLREDTGDLTWRDAHLHIGHNDPDGVKGTLDEILEGLDAAGHASGLVYPMHEPGGYPPANDMIAAQAAASAGRLDWLLRVDPNAEGALDEARRGFAAGAAGIKLHPRSDAFGVPHPVVEELVALAGGRRAPVLLHAGRGIPNLGLACADLARRYPEARIVLAHAGISDLGLLAGAAAELPNLLFDTSWWLAPDLLALVTSIPPGQILYASDMPYGPGLMAAFLLRRCARQVGIDGAAMASMAGGQLARVIAGADLEDHGPARGEHGLGPRHPALERVIAHAAAAVHVAIAEADPTEPLALARLGCQHEAGADLAPLLDLVDGLLALALRQYAEAPDERFAIIPAVASAIALAATPGVAVPRAPI
;
A
#
# COMPACT_ATOMS: atom_id res chain seq x y z
N MET A 1 6.92 -18.71 10.33
CA MET A 1 5.59 -19.15 9.85
C MET A 1 5.37 -18.30 8.62
N PRO A 2 5.16 -18.87 7.42
CA PRO A 2 5.20 -18.08 6.19
C PRO A 2 4.33 -16.82 6.31
N VAL A 3 4.80 -15.67 5.82
CA VAL A 3 4.11 -14.36 5.82
C VAL A 3 2.60 -14.59 5.87
N ASN A 4 1.95 -14.18 6.96
CA ASN A 4 0.53 -14.39 7.23
C ASN A 4 -0.30 -14.19 5.94
N GLY A 5 -0.71 -15.28 5.28
CA GLY A 5 -1.50 -15.25 4.03
C GLY A 5 -0.83 -15.80 2.75
N LEU A 6 0.45 -16.21 2.77
CA LEU A 6 1.12 -16.78 1.59
C LEU A 6 0.46 -18.06 1.00
N PRO A 7 -0.08 -19.00 1.80
CA PRO A 7 -0.73 -20.19 1.23
C PRO A 7 -1.96 -19.83 0.40
N GLN A 8 -2.76 -18.86 0.85
CA GLN A 8 -4.06 -18.52 0.25
C GLN A 8 -3.94 -17.58 -0.95
N ALA A 9 -2.88 -16.77 -1.03
CA ALA A 9 -2.57 -16.00 -2.23
C ALA A 9 -2.13 -16.88 -3.43
N ARG A 10 -1.67 -18.13 -3.18
CA ARG A 10 -1.19 -19.02 -4.25
C ARG A 10 -2.29 -19.47 -5.21
N SER A 11 -3.52 -19.66 -4.74
CA SER A 11 -4.63 -20.12 -5.61
C SER A 11 -4.91 -19.12 -6.72
N ILE A 12 -4.84 -17.82 -6.40
CA ILE A 12 -5.12 -16.74 -7.37
C ILE A 12 -3.85 -16.13 -7.99
N ALA A 13 -2.65 -16.64 -7.68
CA ALA A 13 -1.40 -16.01 -8.11
C ALA A 13 -1.25 -15.94 -9.64
N ALA A 14 -1.74 -16.94 -10.37
CA ALA A 14 -1.72 -16.94 -11.84
C ALA A 14 -2.57 -15.80 -12.42
N LEU A 15 -3.77 -15.60 -11.87
CA LEU A 15 -4.67 -14.50 -12.20
C LEU A 15 -4.03 -13.13 -11.92
N LEU A 16 -3.44 -12.97 -10.74
CA LEU A 16 -2.83 -11.70 -10.37
C LEU A 16 -1.62 -11.37 -11.26
N ARG A 17 -0.78 -12.37 -11.59
CA ARG A 17 0.42 -12.20 -12.43
C ARG A 17 0.12 -11.82 -13.88
N GLU A 18 -0.97 -12.35 -14.46
CA GLU A 18 -1.41 -11.95 -15.81
C GLU A 18 -1.58 -10.43 -15.90
N ASP A 19 -1.99 -9.81 -14.78
CA ASP A 19 -2.34 -8.41 -14.68
C ASP A 19 -1.31 -7.52 -13.98
N THR A 20 -0.15 -8.02 -13.55
CA THR A 20 0.96 -7.17 -13.08
C THR A 20 1.98 -6.86 -14.19
N GLY A 21 2.08 -7.71 -15.21
CA GLY A 21 2.96 -7.51 -16.36
C GLY A 21 4.46 -7.56 -16.03
N ASP A 22 5.30 -7.33 -17.04
CA ASP A 22 6.77 -7.33 -16.90
C ASP A 22 7.28 -5.93 -16.51
N LEU A 23 7.06 -5.56 -15.24
CA LEU A 23 7.54 -4.31 -14.64
C LEU A 23 8.54 -4.63 -13.53
N THR A 24 9.48 -3.71 -13.28
CA THR A 24 10.38 -3.82 -12.13
C THR A 24 9.72 -3.25 -10.88
N TRP A 25 9.01 -4.09 -10.15
CA TRP A 25 8.33 -3.74 -8.92
C TRP A 25 9.32 -3.52 -7.76
N ARG A 26 9.17 -2.40 -7.04
CA ARG A 26 9.90 -2.12 -5.80
C ARG A 26 8.94 -1.62 -4.75
N ASP A 27 8.93 -2.28 -3.60
CA ASP A 27 7.95 -2.03 -2.55
C ASP A 27 8.38 -0.88 -1.63
N ALA A 28 7.58 0.18 -1.49
CA ALA A 28 7.94 1.30 -0.62
C ALA A 28 7.63 1.06 0.87
N HIS A 29 6.96 -0.05 1.24
CA HIS A 29 6.40 -0.24 2.59
C HIS A 29 6.50 -1.69 3.07
N LEU A 30 7.59 -2.03 3.74
CA LEU A 30 7.82 -3.35 4.34
C LEU A 30 8.16 -3.22 5.83
N HIS A 31 7.61 -4.14 6.61
CA HIS A 31 7.82 -4.22 8.04
C HIS A 31 8.56 -5.50 8.45
N ILE A 32 9.54 -5.36 9.35
CA ILE A 32 10.13 -6.49 10.07
C ILE A 32 10.05 -6.23 11.57
N GLY A 33 9.76 -7.27 12.36
CA GLY A 33 9.68 -7.20 13.81
C GLY A 33 8.50 -8.00 14.37
N HIS A 34 8.29 -7.87 15.68
CA HIS A 34 7.37 -8.73 16.43
C HIS A 34 6.41 -8.02 17.38
N ASN A 35 6.57 -6.71 17.57
CA ASN A 35 5.91 -5.92 18.61
C ASN A 35 4.78 -5.03 18.05
N ASP A 36 4.20 -5.46 16.94
CA ASP A 36 3.09 -4.76 16.32
C ASP A 36 1.82 -4.77 17.19
N PRO A 37 1.11 -3.63 17.37
CA PRO A 37 -0.11 -3.57 18.15
C PRO A 37 -1.25 -4.44 17.59
N ASP A 38 -1.27 -4.69 16.27
CA ASP A 38 -2.26 -5.54 15.61
C ASP A 38 -1.84 -7.02 15.61
N GLY A 39 -0.74 -7.37 16.30
CA GLY A 39 -0.26 -8.74 16.50
C GLY A 39 0.49 -9.32 15.29
N VAL A 40 0.71 -8.53 14.25
CA VAL A 40 1.39 -8.95 13.02
C VAL A 40 2.90 -9.02 13.23
N LYS A 41 3.54 -10.01 12.61
CA LYS A 41 4.99 -10.25 12.73
C LYS A 41 5.57 -10.52 11.34
N GLY A 42 6.81 -10.12 11.15
CA GLY A 42 7.56 -10.42 9.93
C GLY A 42 9.03 -10.58 10.24
N THR A 43 9.62 -11.66 9.73
CA THR A 43 11.07 -11.86 9.72
C THR A 43 11.67 -11.46 8.37
N LEU A 44 12.99 -11.31 8.31
CA LEU A 44 13.69 -11.06 7.04
C LEU A 44 13.37 -12.11 5.99
N ASP A 45 13.45 -13.39 6.35
CA ASP A 45 13.21 -14.51 5.44
C ASP A 45 11.79 -14.47 4.89
N GLU A 46 10.80 -14.23 5.75
CA GLU A 46 9.40 -14.08 5.36
C GLU A 46 9.22 -12.90 4.37
N ILE A 47 9.84 -11.75 4.62
CA ILE A 47 9.75 -10.60 3.69
C ILE A 47 10.43 -10.89 2.35
N LEU A 48 11.59 -11.53 2.34
CA LEU A 48 12.28 -11.91 1.10
C LEU A 48 11.48 -12.96 0.30
N GLU A 49 10.93 -13.96 0.98
CA GLU A 49 10.01 -14.94 0.38
C GLU A 49 8.77 -14.27 -0.21
N GLY A 50 8.22 -13.26 0.48
CA GLY A 50 7.09 -12.47 -0.01
C GLY A 50 7.43 -11.69 -1.29
N LEU A 51 8.60 -11.04 -1.34
CA LEU A 51 9.09 -10.37 -2.54
C LEU A 51 9.30 -11.36 -3.70
N ASP A 52 9.89 -12.52 -3.43
CA ASP A 52 10.13 -13.56 -4.44
C ASP A 52 8.81 -14.15 -4.97
N ALA A 53 7.85 -14.42 -4.08
CA ALA A 53 6.51 -14.89 -4.45
C ALA A 53 5.76 -13.87 -5.32
N ALA A 54 6.00 -12.58 -5.10
CA ALA A 54 5.41 -11.51 -5.91
C ALA A 54 6.20 -11.18 -7.19
N GLY A 55 7.46 -11.63 -7.29
CA GLY A 55 8.37 -11.25 -8.37
C GLY A 55 8.90 -9.82 -8.24
N HIS A 56 8.98 -9.28 -7.03
CA HIS A 56 9.45 -7.93 -6.76
C HIS A 56 10.97 -7.87 -6.62
N ALA A 57 11.57 -6.84 -7.20
CA ALA A 57 13.01 -6.70 -7.27
C ALA A 57 13.63 -6.26 -5.94
N SER A 58 13.00 -5.34 -5.21
CA SER A 58 13.52 -4.83 -3.94
C SER A 58 12.42 -4.15 -3.12
N GLY A 59 12.75 -3.63 -1.93
CA GLY A 59 11.85 -2.76 -1.18
C GLY A 59 12.50 -1.99 -0.04
N LEU A 60 11.73 -1.06 0.54
CA LEU A 60 12.07 -0.29 1.72
C LEU A 60 11.53 -0.99 2.96
N VAL A 61 12.42 -1.32 3.90
CA VAL A 61 12.07 -1.99 5.16
C VAL A 61 12.33 -1.12 6.37
N TYR A 62 11.51 -1.29 7.41
CA TYR A 62 11.66 -0.60 8.68
C TYR A 62 11.07 -1.42 9.82
N PRO A 63 11.44 -1.11 11.08
CA PRO A 63 10.96 -1.91 12.19
C PRO A 63 9.46 -1.71 12.42
N MET A 64 8.82 -2.76 12.94
CA MET A 64 7.52 -2.71 13.59
C MET A 64 7.54 -1.72 14.79
N HIS A 65 6.39 -1.52 15.45
CA HIS A 65 6.34 -0.66 16.63
C HIS A 65 7.19 -1.28 17.75
N GLU A 66 7.96 -0.46 18.47
CA GLU A 66 8.86 -0.93 19.53
C GLU A 66 8.66 -0.09 20.80
N PRO A 67 7.81 -0.55 21.74
CA PRO A 67 7.49 0.22 22.95
C PRO A 67 8.71 0.56 23.82
N GLY A 68 9.78 -0.23 23.71
CA GLY A 68 11.05 -0.01 24.41
C GLY A 68 11.99 0.98 23.73
N GLY A 69 11.59 1.57 22.59
CA GLY A 69 12.40 2.45 21.78
C GLY A 69 13.04 1.77 20.57
N TYR A 70 13.38 2.59 19.58
CA TYR A 70 13.81 2.13 18.25
C TYR A 70 15.31 1.83 18.04
N PRO A 71 16.31 2.32 18.81
CA PRO A 71 17.71 2.13 18.43
C PRO A 71 18.14 0.67 18.22
N PRO A 72 17.82 -0.30 19.10
CA PRO A 72 18.16 -1.70 18.86
C PRO A 72 17.44 -2.30 17.64
N ALA A 73 16.21 -1.87 17.37
CA ALA A 73 15.44 -2.34 16.22
C ALA A 73 15.95 -1.73 14.91
N ASN A 74 16.37 -0.46 14.92
CA ASN A 74 17.06 0.17 13.79
C ASN A 74 18.38 -0.55 13.48
N ASP A 75 19.15 -0.96 14.50
CA ASP A 75 20.39 -1.73 14.32
C ASP A 75 20.12 -3.11 13.70
N MET A 76 19.07 -3.79 14.16
CA MET A 76 18.61 -5.05 13.56
C MET A 76 18.26 -4.88 12.08
N ILE A 77 17.46 -3.85 11.75
CA ILE A 77 17.02 -3.59 10.38
C ILE A 77 18.19 -3.23 9.47
N ALA A 78 19.12 -2.39 9.95
CA ALA A 78 20.32 -2.05 9.20
C ALA A 78 21.16 -3.31 8.87
N ALA A 79 21.34 -4.21 9.84
CA ALA A 79 22.06 -5.46 9.64
C ALA A 79 21.34 -6.39 8.64
N GLN A 80 20.01 -6.49 8.72
CA GLN A 80 19.21 -7.30 7.81
C GLN A 80 19.18 -6.74 6.39
N ALA A 81 19.08 -5.43 6.23
CA ALA A 81 19.19 -4.77 4.94
C ALA A 81 20.56 -5.05 4.29
N ALA A 82 21.66 -4.96 5.07
CA ALA A 82 22.99 -5.32 4.58
C ALA A 82 23.11 -6.81 4.19
N ALA A 83 22.40 -7.71 4.90
CA ALA A 83 22.38 -9.14 4.60
C ALA A 83 21.49 -9.51 3.38
N SER A 84 20.65 -8.59 2.90
CA SER A 84 19.68 -8.84 1.82
C SER A 84 20.27 -8.93 0.40
N ALA A 85 21.60 -8.84 0.26
CA ALA A 85 22.30 -8.78 -1.03
C ALA A 85 21.79 -7.66 -1.95
N GLY A 86 21.45 -6.49 -1.36
CA GLY A 86 20.97 -5.31 -2.10
C GLY A 86 19.48 -5.38 -2.49
N ARG A 87 18.72 -6.34 -1.95
CA ARG A 87 17.26 -6.42 -2.14
C ARG A 87 16.50 -5.44 -1.26
N LEU A 88 17.08 -4.99 -0.14
CA LEU A 88 16.42 -4.14 0.83
C LEU A 88 17.24 -2.89 1.12
N ASP A 89 16.59 -1.74 0.95
CA ASP A 89 16.99 -0.48 1.55
C ASP A 89 16.18 -0.28 2.84
N TRP A 90 16.63 0.55 3.77
CA TRP A 90 15.95 0.68 5.07
C TRP A 90 15.64 2.11 5.48
N LEU A 91 14.53 2.28 6.19
CA LEU A 91 14.18 3.52 6.89
C LEU A 91 14.42 3.37 8.38
N LEU A 92 14.96 4.40 9.01
CA LEU A 92 15.02 4.47 10.46
C LEU A 92 13.65 4.82 11.02
N ARG A 93 13.19 4.13 12.06
CA ARG A 93 11.98 4.53 12.79
C ARG A 93 12.39 5.35 14.01
N VAL A 94 11.66 6.43 14.26
CA VAL A 94 11.95 7.37 15.34
C VAL A 94 10.64 7.72 16.06
N ASP A 95 10.68 7.69 17.39
CA ASP A 95 9.65 8.30 18.23
C ASP A 95 10.04 9.78 18.46
N PRO A 96 9.28 10.76 17.95
CA PRO A 96 9.56 12.18 18.18
C PRO A 96 9.47 12.60 19.65
N ASN A 97 8.81 11.82 20.51
CA ASN A 97 8.70 12.08 21.95
C ASN A 97 9.91 11.58 22.74
N ALA A 98 10.75 10.71 22.14
CA ALA A 98 11.90 10.14 22.83
C ALA A 98 13.04 11.16 23.00
N GLU A 99 13.68 11.11 24.17
CA GLU A 99 14.93 11.84 24.38
C GLU A 99 15.99 11.33 23.39
N GLY A 100 16.71 12.25 22.73
CA GLY A 100 17.72 11.90 21.74
C GLY A 100 17.18 11.47 20.38
N ALA A 101 15.89 11.66 20.07
CA ALA A 101 15.29 11.33 18.77
C ALA A 101 16.10 11.86 17.56
N LEU A 102 16.61 13.10 17.64
CA LEU A 102 17.44 13.67 16.58
C LEU A 102 18.84 13.06 16.51
N ASP A 103 19.42 12.66 17.64
CA ASP A 103 20.72 12.02 17.67
C ASP A 103 20.65 10.62 17.09
N GLU A 104 19.58 9.88 17.41
CA GLU A 104 19.26 8.62 16.75
C GLU A 104 19.07 8.81 15.24
N ALA A 105 18.38 9.88 14.82
CA ALA A 105 18.21 10.15 13.41
C ALA A 105 19.53 10.41 12.67
N ARG A 106 20.42 11.20 13.28
CA ARG A 106 21.76 11.45 12.74
C ARG A 106 22.59 10.16 12.68
N ARG A 107 22.50 9.32 13.71
CA ARG A 107 23.17 8.02 13.78
C ARG A 107 22.67 7.08 12.67
N GLY A 108 21.36 6.96 12.50
CA GLY A 108 20.74 6.13 11.45
C GLY A 108 21.17 6.55 10.05
N PHE A 109 21.14 7.86 9.75
CA PHE A 109 21.66 8.36 8.47
C PHE A 109 23.16 8.11 8.29
N ALA A 110 23.98 8.24 9.34
CA ALA A 110 25.40 7.91 9.27
C ALA A 110 25.65 6.41 9.04
N ALA A 111 24.71 5.55 9.48
CA ALA A 111 24.72 4.11 9.25
C ALA A 111 24.12 3.70 7.88
N GLY A 112 23.71 4.66 7.05
CA GLY A 112 23.24 4.39 5.69
C GLY A 112 21.73 4.20 5.56
N ALA A 113 20.92 4.66 6.51
CA ALA A 113 19.47 4.68 6.32
C ALA A 113 19.07 5.55 5.12
N ALA A 114 18.14 5.05 4.30
CA ALA A 114 17.64 5.76 3.14
C ALA A 114 16.72 6.94 3.52
N GLY A 115 16.05 6.88 4.67
CA GLY A 115 15.11 7.90 5.13
C GLY A 115 14.44 7.54 6.46
N ILE A 116 13.38 8.25 6.84
CA ILE A 116 12.75 8.14 8.15
C ILE A 116 11.33 7.57 8.03
N LYS A 117 10.96 6.64 8.92
CA LYS A 117 9.60 6.18 9.16
C LYS A 117 9.06 6.83 10.43
N LEU A 118 7.88 7.44 10.32
CA LEU A 118 7.15 8.03 11.44
C LEU A 118 5.75 7.42 11.55
N HIS A 119 5.28 7.22 12.78
CA HIS A 119 3.95 6.64 13.02
C HIS A 119 3.19 7.39 14.13
N PRO A 120 2.46 8.47 13.79
CA PRO A 120 1.80 9.35 14.76
C PRO A 120 0.90 8.63 15.76
N ARG A 121 0.13 7.63 15.30
CA ARG A 121 -0.81 6.88 16.14
C ARG A 121 -0.10 5.99 17.18
N SER A 122 0.79 5.10 16.74
CA SER A 122 1.47 4.16 17.64
C SER A 122 2.41 4.86 18.62
N ASP A 123 3.04 5.95 18.17
CA ASP A 123 4.04 6.67 18.94
C ASP A 123 3.45 7.92 19.64
N ALA A 124 2.11 8.05 19.59
CA ALA A 124 1.32 9.06 20.29
C ALA A 124 1.80 10.51 20.13
N PHE A 125 2.03 10.95 18.88
CA PHE A 125 2.33 12.35 18.56
C PHE A 125 1.41 12.89 17.45
N GLY A 126 1.31 14.22 17.35
CA GLY A 126 0.55 14.91 16.28
C GLY A 126 1.47 15.64 15.32
N VAL A 127 0.93 16.16 14.21
CA VAL A 127 1.64 17.11 13.33
C VAL A 127 0.81 18.40 13.31
N PRO A 128 1.39 19.58 13.55
CA PRO A 128 2.82 19.88 13.68
C PRO A 128 3.45 19.38 14.99
N HIS A 129 4.75 19.09 14.94
CA HIS A 129 5.57 18.70 16.09
C HIS A 129 7.02 19.18 15.87
N PRO A 130 7.64 19.88 16.83
CA PRO A 130 8.94 20.53 16.60
C PRO A 130 10.04 19.53 16.18
N VAL A 131 10.12 18.38 16.87
CA VAL A 131 11.08 17.33 16.49
C VAL A 131 10.79 16.74 15.11
N VAL A 132 9.52 16.65 14.69
CA VAL A 132 9.17 16.16 13.35
C VAL A 132 9.66 17.15 12.30
N GLU A 133 9.52 18.46 12.54
CA GLU A 133 10.05 19.49 11.64
C GLU A 133 11.58 19.40 11.50
N GLU A 134 12.29 19.18 12.60
CA GLU A 134 13.75 19.01 12.59
C GLU A 134 14.18 17.71 11.89
N LEU A 135 13.44 16.61 12.06
CA LEU A 135 13.64 15.36 11.34
C LEU A 135 13.42 15.53 9.83
N VAL A 136 12.37 16.26 9.44
CA VAL A 136 12.08 16.60 8.03
C VAL A 136 13.19 17.47 7.45
N ALA A 137 13.67 18.48 8.19
CA ALA A 137 14.79 19.31 7.75
C ALA A 137 16.08 18.49 7.57
N LEU A 138 16.36 17.56 8.49
CA LEU A 138 17.52 16.66 8.42
C LEU A 138 17.45 15.73 7.19
N ALA A 139 16.26 15.20 6.89
CA ALA A 139 16.02 14.39 5.69
C ALA A 139 16.14 15.23 4.40
N GLY A 140 15.65 16.47 4.42
CA GLY A 140 15.75 17.41 3.29
C GLY A 140 17.18 17.70 2.88
N GLY A 141 18.12 17.81 3.84
CA GLY A 141 19.55 17.96 3.54
C GLY A 141 20.17 16.80 2.75
N ARG A 142 19.46 15.67 2.62
CA ARG A 142 19.85 14.47 1.87
C ARG A 142 18.90 14.12 0.73
N ARG A 143 17.84 14.92 0.52
CA ARG A 143 16.71 14.56 -0.36
C ARG A 143 16.09 13.21 -0.01
N ALA A 144 16.07 12.86 1.28
CA ALA A 144 15.60 11.57 1.76
C ALA A 144 14.07 11.55 1.99
N PRO A 145 13.42 10.38 1.89
CA PRO A 145 12.03 10.21 2.27
C PRO A 145 11.80 10.31 3.77
N VAL A 146 10.66 10.91 4.14
CA VAL A 146 10.03 10.80 5.44
C VAL A 146 8.66 10.18 5.21
N LEU A 147 8.51 8.90 5.54
CA LEU A 147 7.28 8.13 5.38
C LEU A 147 6.44 8.21 6.65
N LEU A 148 5.28 8.84 6.55
CA LEU A 148 4.33 8.98 7.66
C LEU A 148 3.18 8.00 7.47
N HIS A 149 2.85 7.26 8.53
CA HIS A 149 1.62 6.49 8.57
C HIS A 149 0.41 7.43 8.45
N ALA A 150 -0.35 7.34 7.35
CA ALA A 150 -1.52 8.18 7.07
C ALA A 150 -2.82 7.38 6.90
N GLY A 151 -2.90 6.24 7.57
CA GLY A 151 -4.14 5.47 7.74
C GLY A 151 -5.11 6.15 8.71
N ARG A 152 -6.31 5.57 8.85
CA ARG A 152 -7.49 6.10 9.59
C ARG A 152 -7.15 6.75 10.95
N GLY A 153 -7.93 7.74 11.40
CA GLY A 153 -7.92 8.15 12.81
C GLY A 153 -6.73 9.00 13.26
N ILE A 154 -6.03 9.64 12.33
CA ILE A 154 -5.07 10.72 12.63
C ILE A 154 -5.63 12.02 12.02
N PRO A 155 -6.34 12.84 12.80
CA PRO A 155 -7.00 14.04 12.28
C PRO A 155 -5.99 15.04 11.68
N ASN A 156 -6.30 15.61 10.52
CA ASN A 156 -5.56 16.69 9.85
C ASN A 156 -4.10 16.37 9.47
N LEU A 157 -3.70 15.09 9.45
CA LEU A 157 -2.33 14.70 9.17
C LEU A 157 -1.88 15.12 7.77
N GLY A 158 -2.71 14.89 6.75
CA GLY A 158 -2.38 15.13 5.36
C GLY A 158 -2.13 16.60 5.07
N LEU A 159 -3.00 17.49 5.54
CA LEU A 159 -2.81 18.95 5.36
C LEU A 159 -1.56 19.44 6.09
N ALA A 160 -1.26 18.91 7.27
CA ALA A 160 -0.04 19.22 7.99
C ALA A 160 1.21 18.70 7.26
N CYS A 161 1.14 17.52 6.64
CA CYS A 161 2.20 16.98 5.80
C CYS A 161 2.40 17.77 4.50
N ALA A 162 1.33 18.29 3.90
CA ALA A 162 1.42 19.20 2.77
C ALA A 162 2.08 20.54 3.15
N ASP A 163 1.83 21.05 4.36
CA ASP A 163 2.56 22.20 4.89
C ASP A 163 4.06 21.91 5.07
N LEU A 164 4.41 20.74 5.62
CA LEU A 164 5.81 20.30 5.71
C LEU A 164 6.46 20.20 4.34
N ALA A 165 5.80 19.56 3.36
CA ALA A 165 6.32 19.45 2.00
C ALA A 165 6.57 20.82 1.36
N ARG A 166 5.69 21.80 1.61
CA ARG A 166 5.85 23.19 1.12
C ARG A 166 7.03 23.91 1.78
N ARG A 167 7.21 23.75 3.09
CA ARG A 167 8.30 24.41 3.83
C ARG A 167 9.66 23.76 3.60
N TYR A 168 9.68 22.47 3.31
CA TYR A 168 10.89 21.68 3.10
C TYR A 168 10.88 20.99 1.73
N PRO A 169 11.02 21.75 0.63
CA PRO A 169 10.87 21.23 -0.74
C PRO A 169 11.89 20.14 -1.11
N GLU A 170 13.04 20.10 -0.42
CA GLU A 170 14.04 19.06 -0.64
C GLU A 170 13.71 17.75 0.09
N ALA A 171 12.87 17.76 1.14
CA ALA A 171 12.43 16.55 1.82
C ALA A 171 11.30 15.88 1.03
N ARG A 172 11.30 14.55 0.96
CA ARG A 172 10.25 13.78 0.27
C ARG A 172 9.26 13.26 1.29
N ILE A 173 8.13 13.94 1.42
CA ILE A 173 7.10 13.56 2.38
C ILE A 173 6.25 12.47 1.76
N VAL A 174 6.27 11.26 2.30
CA VAL A 174 5.49 10.13 1.79
C VAL A 174 4.33 9.84 2.75
N LEU A 175 3.09 9.93 2.25
CA LEU A 175 1.89 9.54 2.97
C LEU A 175 1.56 8.08 2.69
N ALA A 176 1.62 7.24 3.72
CA ALA A 176 1.27 5.84 3.59
C ALA A 176 -0.23 5.61 3.43
N HIS A 177 -0.59 4.42 2.97
CA HIS A 177 -1.97 3.95 2.85
C HIS A 177 -2.81 4.90 1.99
N ALA A 178 -2.30 5.29 0.81
CA ALA A 178 -2.93 6.24 -0.11
C ALA A 178 -3.29 7.60 0.50
N GLY A 179 -2.75 7.94 1.69
CA GLY A 179 -3.14 9.15 2.41
C GLY A 179 -4.62 9.21 2.79
N ILE A 180 -5.30 8.06 2.95
CA ILE A 180 -6.76 7.98 3.10
C ILE A 180 -7.35 8.87 4.20
N SER A 181 -6.59 9.21 5.25
CA SER A 181 -7.10 10.08 6.32
C SER A 181 -7.55 11.45 5.83
N ASP A 182 -6.90 11.99 4.79
CA ASP A 182 -7.18 13.31 4.24
C ASP A 182 -7.16 13.35 2.70
N LEU A 183 -7.18 12.20 2.01
CA LEU A 183 -7.01 12.10 0.55
C LEU A 183 -7.92 13.09 -0.21
N GLY A 184 -9.19 13.20 0.18
CA GLY A 184 -10.16 14.11 -0.43
C GLY A 184 -9.82 15.60 -0.31
N LEU A 185 -8.82 15.97 0.49
CA LEU A 185 -8.38 17.36 0.71
C LEU A 185 -7.03 17.65 0.04
N LEU A 186 -6.34 16.63 -0.50
CA LEU A 186 -4.93 16.75 -0.88
C LEU A 186 -4.68 17.00 -2.36
N ALA A 187 -5.69 16.80 -3.23
CA ALA A 187 -5.52 16.91 -4.69
C ALA A 187 -4.89 18.25 -5.13
N GLY A 188 -5.39 19.37 -4.60
CA GLY A 188 -4.87 20.70 -4.93
C GLY A 188 -3.43 20.91 -4.44
N ALA A 189 -3.12 20.46 -3.23
CA ALA A 189 -1.78 20.57 -2.67
C ALA A 189 -0.78 19.67 -3.42
N ALA A 190 -1.18 18.43 -3.74
CA ALA A 190 -0.33 17.49 -4.47
C ALA A 190 0.08 18.03 -5.84
N ALA A 191 -0.83 18.68 -6.57
CA ALA A 191 -0.53 19.28 -7.87
C ALA A 191 0.55 20.40 -7.81
N GLU A 192 0.73 21.04 -6.66
CA GLU A 192 1.72 22.11 -6.45
C GLU A 192 3.01 21.62 -5.77
N LEU A 193 2.98 20.43 -5.17
CA LEU A 193 4.02 19.92 -4.27
C LEU A 193 4.58 18.59 -4.80
N PRO A 194 5.51 18.60 -5.76
CA PRO A 194 6.06 17.37 -6.35
C PRO A 194 6.79 16.47 -5.35
N ASN A 195 7.19 17.01 -4.18
CA ASN A 195 7.82 16.28 -3.09
C ASN A 195 6.83 15.70 -2.06
N LEU A 196 5.52 15.89 -2.26
CA LEU A 196 4.46 15.18 -1.53
C LEU A 196 4.11 13.91 -2.30
N LEU A 197 4.46 12.75 -1.75
CA LEU A 197 4.29 11.44 -2.36
C LEU A 197 3.28 10.60 -1.57
N PHE A 198 2.76 9.57 -2.21
CA PHE A 198 1.75 8.68 -1.66
C PHE A 198 2.13 7.25 -1.96
N ASP A 199 2.09 6.38 -0.96
CA ASP A 199 2.22 4.95 -1.21
C ASP A 199 0.84 4.31 -1.47
N THR A 200 0.82 3.08 -2.00
CA THR A 200 -0.42 2.35 -2.34
C THR A 200 -0.74 1.20 -1.39
N SER A 201 -0.22 1.22 -0.16
CA SER A 201 -0.38 0.17 0.85
C SER A 201 -1.80 0.11 1.42
N TRP A 202 -2.76 -0.24 0.56
CA TRP A 202 -4.18 -0.24 0.90
C TRP A 202 -4.94 -1.29 0.09
N TRP A 203 -5.97 -1.89 0.70
CA TRP A 203 -6.67 -3.04 0.13
C TRP A 203 -7.94 -2.65 -0.67
N LEU A 204 -8.53 -1.48 -0.40
CA LEU A 204 -9.83 -1.10 -0.96
C LEU A 204 -9.65 -0.35 -2.29
N ALA A 205 -10.00 -1.00 -3.40
CA ALA A 205 -9.82 -0.43 -4.74
C ALA A 205 -10.50 0.93 -4.97
N PRO A 206 -11.71 1.22 -4.44
CA PRO A 206 -12.28 2.57 -4.46
C PRO A 206 -11.36 3.69 -3.96
N ASP A 207 -10.61 3.46 -2.88
CA ASP A 207 -9.67 4.47 -2.35
C ASP A 207 -8.44 4.61 -3.26
N LEU A 208 -7.96 3.49 -3.84
CA LEU A 208 -6.89 3.53 -4.84
C LEU A 208 -7.33 4.23 -6.13
N LEU A 209 -8.60 4.07 -6.54
CA LEU A 209 -9.18 4.83 -7.65
C LEU A 209 -9.22 6.32 -7.33
N ALA A 210 -9.64 6.70 -6.11
CA ALA A 210 -9.60 8.09 -5.67
C ALA A 210 -8.15 8.63 -5.70
N LEU A 211 -7.16 7.84 -5.32
CA LEU A 211 -5.74 8.22 -5.39
C LEU A 211 -5.31 8.48 -6.83
N VAL A 212 -5.48 7.51 -7.74
CA VAL A 212 -4.97 7.64 -9.12
C VAL A 212 -5.73 8.66 -9.98
N THR A 213 -6.95 9.03 -9.60
CA THR A 213 -7.72 10.10 -10.28
C THR A 213 -7.36 11.48 -9.76
N SER A 214 -6.94 11.62 -8.49
CA SER A 214 -6.76 12.91 -7.83
C SER A 214 -5.29 13.33 -7.64
N ILE A 215 -4.36 12.38 -7.65
CA ILE A 215 -2.93 12.62 -7.45
C ILE A 215 -2.17 12.43 -8.77
N PRO A 216 -1.20 13.32 -9.10
CA PRO A 216 -0.33 13.13 -10.25
C PRO A 216 0.40 11.78 -10.22
N PRO A 217 0.49 11.03 -11.34
CA PRO A 217 1.07 9.68 -11.33
C PRO A 217 2.52 9.63 -10.84
N GLY A 218 3.31 10.68 -11.07
CA GLY A 218 4.69 10.78 -10.58
C GLY A 218 4.81 10.85 -9.05
N GLN A 219 3.71 11.10 -8.33
CA GLN A 219 3.69 11.18 -6.87
C GLN A 219 3.21 9.88 -6.20
N ILE A 220 2.89 8.84 -6.98
CA ILE A 220 2.35 7.58 -6.44
C ILE A 220 3.44 6.50 -6.47
N LEU A 221 3.67 5.86 -5.34
CA LEU A 221 4.66 4.81 -5.13
C LEU A 221 3.95 3.48 -4.83
N TYR A 222 4.31 2.43 -5.55
CA TYR A 222 3.85 1.10 -5.22
C TYR A 222 4.30 0.69 -3.80
N ALA A 223 3.36 0.14 -3.04
CA ALA A 223 3.61 -0.39 -1.70
C ALA A 223 2.58 -1.48 -1.33
N SER A 224 3.00 -2.48 -0.55
CA SER A 224 2.12 -3.58 -0.15
C SER A 224 1.75 -3.63 1.32
N ASP A 225 2.51 -2.98 2.20
CA ASP A 225 2.43 -3.18 3.66
C ASP A 225 2.79 -4.60 4.12
N MET A 226 3.71 -5.30 3.45
CA MET A 226 4.07 -6.64 3.92
C MET A 226 4.66 -6.54 5.33
N PRO A 227 4.25 -7.39 6.29
CA PRO A 227 3.57 -8.67 6.10
C PRO A 227 2.04 -8.66 6.30
N TYR A 228 1.36 -7.50 6.29
CA TYR A 228 -0.10 -7.41 6.44
C TYR A 228 -0.89 -7.95 5.24
N GLY A 229 -0.30 -7.92 4.04
CA GLY A 229 -0.92 -8.44 2.84
C GLY A 229 0.10 -8.87 1.78
N PRO A 230 -0.30 -9.69 0.79
CA PRO A 230 0.62 -10.17 -0.24
C PRO A 230 1.01 -9.06 -1.21
N GLY A 231 2.31 -8.90 -1.50
CA GLY A 231 2.81 -7.94 -2.48
C GLY A 231 2.13 -8.05 -3.85
N LEU A 232 1.98 -9.26 -4.36
CA LEU A 232 1.38 -9.51 -5.68
C LEU A 232 -0.06 -8.99 -5.79
N MET A 233 -0.84 -9.10 -4.70
CA MET A 233 -2.19 -8.55 -4.64
C MET A 233 -2.15 -7.03 -4.72
N ALA A 234 -1.31 -6.37 -3.92
CA ALA A 234 -1.18 -4.92 -3.95
C ALA A 234 -0.75 -4.39 -5.34
N ALA A 235 0.16 -5.11 -6.01
CA ALA A 235 0.61 -4.75 -7.36
C ALA A 235 -0.53 -4.87 -8.38
N PHE A 236 -1.32 -5.95 -8.29
CA PHE A 236 -2.52 -6.15 -9.08
C PHE A 236 -3.56 -5.03 -8.86
N LEU A 237 -3.86 -4.69 -7.61
CA LEU A 237 -4.78 -3.61 -7.25
C LEU A 237 -4.34 -2.28 -7.88
N LEU A 238 -3.08 -1.89 -7.68
CA LEU A 238 -2.54 -0.66 -8.24
C LEU A 238 -2.62 -0.64 -9.77
N ARG A 239 -2.10 -1.67 -10.45
CA ARG A 239 -2.05 -1.70 -11.91
C ARG A 239 -3.45 -1.66 -12.52
N ARG A 240 -4.42 -2.37 -11.94
CA ARG A 240 -5.81 -2.32 -12.43
C ARG A 240 -6.43 -0.94 -12.24
N CYS A 241 -6.31 -0.34 -11.06
CA CYS A 241 -6.84 1.00 -10.82
C CYS A 241 -6.19 2.04 -11.75
N ALA A 242 -4.87 1.97 -11.94
CA ALA A 242 -4.13 2.84 -12.85
C ALA A 242 -4.62 2.70 -14.31
N ARG A 243 -4.74 1.46 -14.80
CA ARG A 243 -5.22 1.19 -16.17
C ARG A 243 -6.66 1.62 -16.39
N GLN A 244 -7.52 1.52 -15.37
CA GLN A 244 -8.91 1.97 -15.46
C GLN A 244 -8.99 3.46 -15.85
N VAL A 245 -8.05 4.27 -15.38
CA VAL A 245 -7.99 5.71 -15.68
C VAL A 245 -6.97 6.07 -16.77
N GLY A 246 -6.48 5.07 -17.51
CA GLY A 246 -5.57 5.25 -18.65
C GLY A 246 -4.11 5.53 -18.27
N ILE A 247 -3.67 5.20 -17.05
CA ILE A 247 -2.26 5.24 -16.68
C ILE A 247 -1.61 3.92 -17.11
N ASP A 248 -0.65 4.02 -18.04
CA ASP A 248 0.14 2.90 -18.55
C ASP A 248 1.55 3.38 -18.97
N GLY A 249 2.37 2.48 -19.53
CA GLY A 249 3.68 2.81 -20.08
C GLY A 249 4.64 3.39 -19.05
N ALA A 250 5.27 4.53 -19.36
CA ALA A 250 6.29 5.15 -18.51
C ALA A 250 5.75 5.55 -17.12
N ALA A 251 4.52 6.06 -17.04
CA ALA A 251 3.91 6.45 -15.77
C ALA A 251 3.67 5.22 -14.88
N MET A 252 3.18 4.11 -15.45
CA MET A 252 2.99 2.88 -14.70
C MET A 252 4.33 2.26 -14.25
N ALA A 253 5.35 2.27 -15.12
CA ALA A 253 6.70 1.81 -14.75
C ALA A 253 7.32 2.66 -13.63
N SER A 254 7.06 3.97 -13.64
CA SER A 254 7.48 4.89 -12.58
C SER A 254 6.81 4.53 -11.25
N MET A 255 5.47 4.41 -11.23
CA MET A 255 4.71 4.04 -10.05
C MET A 255 5.08 2.65 -9.50
N ALA A 256 5.34 1.67 -10.37
CA ALA A 256 5.68 0.31 -9.96
C ALA A 256 7.02 0.21 -9.21
N GLY A 257 7.96 1.13 -9.46
CA GLY A 257 9.24 1.11 -8.76
C GLY A 257 10.31 2.05 -9.32
N GLY A 258 10.10 2.64 -10.50
CA GLY A 258 11.01 3.64 -11.06
C GLY A 258 11.14 4.87 -10.15
N GLN A 259 10.03 5.43 -9.68
CA GLN A 259 10.04 6.59 -8.80
C GLN A 259 10.65 6.28 -7.44
N LEU A 260 10.36 5.11 -6.88
CA LEU A 260 10.93 4.69 -5.60
C LEU A 260 12.47 4.60 -5.68
N ALA A 261 13.02 4.06 -6.76
CA ALA A 261 14.47 4.02 -6.95
C ALA A 261 15.10 5.43 -6.94
N ARG A 262 14.42 6.43 -7.51
CA ARG A 262 14.85 7.83 -7.48
C ARG A 262 14.71 8.46 -6.09
N VAL A 263 13.63 8.09 -5.38
CA VAL A 263 13.37 8.48 -3.97
C VAL A 263 14.51 8.00 -3.06
N ILE A 264 14.99 6.77 -3.24
CA ILE A 264 16.09 6.20 -2.45
C ILE A 264 17.42 6.85 -2.83
N ALA A 265 17.65 7.08 -4.13
CA ALA A 265 18.92 7.62 -4.64
C ALA A 265 19.12 9.13 -4.42
N GLY A 266 18.16 9.85 -3.84
CA GLY A 266 18.23 11.33 -3.75
C GLY A 266 18.15 12.05 -5.11
N ALA A 267 17.75 11.34 -6.19
CA ALA A 267 17.71 11.88 -7.56
C ALA A 267 16.44 12.68 -7.84
N ASP A 268 16.45 13.63 -8.78
CA ASP A 268 15.27 14.44 -9.12
C ASP A 268 14.03 13.56 -9.39
N LEU A 269 12.83 13.98 -9.00
CA LEU A 269 11.62 13.17 -9.19
C LEU A 269 11.11 13.26 -10.64
N GLU A 270 10.51 12.19 -11.15
CA GLU A 270 9.87 12.24 -12.48
C GLU A 270 8.48 12.86 -12.40
N ASP A 271 8.21 13.76 -13.35
CA ASP A 271 6.88 14.30 -13.61
C ASP A 271 6.21 13.49 -14.72
N HIS A 272 5.02 12.96 -14.42
CA HIS A 272 4.20 12.17 -15.34
C HIS A 272 2.89 12.87 -15.70
N GLY A 273 2.88 14.20 -15.55
CA GLY A 273 1.75 15.08 -15.82
C GLY A 273 0.75 15.15 -14.66
N PRO A 274 -0.34 15.93 -14.83
CA PRO A 274 -1.35 16.09 -13.80
C PRO A 274 -2.12 14.78 -13.53
N ALA A 275 -2.87 14.78 -12.42
CA ALA A 275 -3.83 13.72 -12.12
C ALA A 275 -4.81 13.49 -13.30
N ARG A 276 -5.22 12.24 -13.53
CA ARG A 276 -6.05 11.88 -14.69
C ARG A 276 -7.51 12.33 -14.58
N GLY A 277 -7.96 12.65 -13.37
CA GLY A 277 -9.36 12.95 -13.09
C GLY A 277 -10.28 11.74 -13.25
N GLU A 278 -11.57 11.94 -13.01
CA GLU A 278 -12.56 10.87 -12.95
C GLU A 278 -13.10 10.43 -14.31
N HIS A 279 -12.80 11.16 -15.39
CA HIS A 279 -13.35 10.88 -16.72
C HIS A 279 -13.04 9.45 -17.21
N GLY A 280 -11.90 8.89 -16.84
CA GLY A 280 -11.49 7.53 -17.22
C GLY A 280 -12.28 6.42 -16.51
N LEU A 281 -13.03 6.70 -15.43
CA LEU A 281 -13.72 5.67 -14.65
C LEU A 281 -14.86 4.98 -15.41
N GLY A 282 -15.40 5.63 -16.45
CA GLY A 282 -16.51 5.08 -17.23
C GLY A 282 -17.85 5.08 -16.47
N PRO A 283 -18.87 4.36 -16.99
CA PRO A 283 -20.18 4.31 -16.37
C PRO A 283 -20.19 3.49 -15.08
N ARG A 284 -21.06 3.88 -14.15
CA ARG A 284 -21.33 3.06 -12.96
C ARG A 284 -22.35 1.98 -13.28
N HIS A 285 -22.11 0.78 -12.77
CA HIS A 285 -22.99 -0.37 -12.96
C HIS A 285 -23.56 -0.81 -11.60
N PRO A 286 -24.88 -0.74 -11.37
CA PRO A 286 -25.48 -1.09 -10.07
C PRO A 286 -25.13 -2.49 -9.57
N ALA A 287 -24.95 -3.47 -10.48
CA ALA A 287 -24.50 -4.82 -10.11
C ALA A 287 -23.10 -4.80 -9.48
N LEU A 288 -22.15 -4.09 -10.09
CA LEU A 288 -20.78 -3.96 -9.59
C LEU A 288 -20.74 -3.15 -8.28
N GLU A 289 -21.57 -2.11 -8.14
CA GLU A 289 -21.69 -1.35 -6.89
C GLU A 289 -22.16 -2.23 -5.73
N ARG A 290 -23.14 -3.12 -5.97
CA ARG A 290 -23.60 -4.11 -4.97
C ARG A 290 -22.49 -5.07 -4.57
N VAL A 291 -21.73 -5.58 -5.54
CA VAL A 291 -20.55 -6.44 -5.28
C VAL A 291 -19.57 -5.71 -4.37
N ILE A 292 -19.13 -4.51 -4.77
CA ILE A 292 -18.13 -3.72 -4.03
C ILE A 292 -18.59 -3.45 -2.60
N ALA A 293 -19.83 -2.99 -2.42
CA ALA A 293 -20.36 -2.64 -1.10
C ALA A 293 -20.41 -3.85 -0.15
N HIS A 294 -20.94 -4.98 -0.62
CA HIS A 294 -21.07 -6.18 0.22
C HIS A 294 -19.72 -6.88 0.46
N ALA A 295 -18.84 -6.91 -0.54
CA ALA A 295 -17.48 -7.46 -0.40
C ALA A 295 -16.63 -6.63 0.58
N ALA A 296 -16.71 -5.30 0.51
CA ALA A 296 -16.03 -4.44 1.48
C ALA A 296 -16.60 -4.62 2.90
N ALA A 297 -17.93 -4.77 3.02
CA ALA A 297 -18.56 -5.10 4.30
C ALA A 297 -18.05 -6.42 4.88
N ALA A 298 -17.84 -7.45 4.05
CA ALA A 298 -17.27 -8.72 4.48
C ALA A 298 -15.86 -8.57 5.08
N VAL A 299 -14.99 -7.80 4.42
CA VAL A 299 -13.64 -7.53 4.96
C VAL A 299 -13.73 -6.79 6.30
N HIS A 300 -14.58 -5.76 6.42
CA HIS A 300 -14.73 -5.03 7.68
C HIS A 300 -15.30 -5.89 8.82
N VAL A 301 -16.25 -6.79 8.51
CA VAL A 301 -16.79 -7.76 9.47
C VAL A 301 -15.70 -8.74 9.91
N ALA A 302 -14.86 -9.22 8.99
CA ALA A 302 -13.73 -10.08 9.31
C ALA A 302 -12.69 -9.37 10.20
N ILE A 303 -12.38 -8.10 9.92
CA ILE A 303 -11.51 -7.24 10.74
C ILE A 303 -12.09 -7.01 12.13
N ALA A 304 -13.41 -6.89 12.25
CA ALA A 304 -14.09 -6.78 13.53
C ALA A 304 -14.25 -8.13 14.27
N GLU A 305 -13.51 -9.16 13.84
CA GLU A 305 -13.55 -10.51 14.41
C GLU A 305 -14.96 -11.13 14.42
N ALA A 306 -15.79 -10.78 13.43
CA ALA A 306 -17.12 -11.33 13.21
C ALA A 306 -17.18 -12.22 11.96
N ASP A 307 -18.29 -12.95 11.77
CA ASP A 307 -18.51 -13.88 10.66
C ASP A 307 -18.88 -13.12 9.36
N PRO A 308 -18.04 -13.17 8.31
CA PRO A 308 -18.25 -12.46 7.06
C PRO A 308 -19.13 -13.22 6.04
N THR A 309 -19.70 -14.38 6.40
CA THR A 309 -20.42 -15.25 5.46
C THR A 309 -21.61 -14.56 4.80
N GLU A 310 -22.44 -13.86 5.57
CA GLU A 310 -23.62 -13.16 5.06
C GLU A 310 -23.26 -12.05 4.04
N PRO A 311 -22.36 -11.08 4.34
CA PRO A 311 -21.96 -10.09 3.35
C PRO A 311 -21.25 -10.70 2.13
N LEU A 312 -20.49 -11.79 2.28
CA LEU A 312 -19.94 -12.53 1.13
C LEU A 312 -21.05 -13.13 0.25
N ALA A 313 -22.08 -13.74 0.84
CA ALA A 313 -23.21 -14.27 0.09
C ALA A 313 -23.98 -13.18 -0.66
N LEU A 314 -24.20 -12.01 -0.03
CA LEU A 314 -24.82 -10.86 -0.67
C LEU A 314 -24.00 -10.31 -1.84
N ALA A 315 -22.66 -10.28 -1.71
CA ALA A 315 -21.78 -9.89 -2.81
C ALA A 315 -21.92 -10.83 -4.01
N ARG A 316 -22.00 -12.14 -3.77
CA ARG A 316 -22.24 -13.14 -4.82
C ARG A 316 -23.59 -13.00 -5.51
N LEU A 317 -24.65 -12.67 -4.76
CA LEU A 317 -25.95 -12.31 -5.35
C LEU A 317 -25.88 -11.03 -6.21
N GLY A 318 -24.88 -10.17 -5.98
CA GLY A 318 -24.56 -9.03 -6.85
C GLY A 318 -24.00 -9.44 -8.21
N CYS A 319 -23.45 -10.65 -8.33
CA CYS A 319 -22.84 -11.18 -9.55
C CYS A 319 -23.85 -11.82 -10.51
N GLN A 320 -25.12 -12.00 -10.11
CA GLN A 320 -26.13 -12.61 -10.97
C GLN A 320 -26.42 -11.78 -12.22
N HIS A 321 -26.45 -12.44 -13.38
CA HIS A 321 -26.78 -11.82 -14.66
C HIS A 321 -27.51 -12.79 -15.59
N GLU A 322 -28.14 -12.24 -16.64
CA GLU A 322 -28.70 -13.04 -17.73
C GLU A 322 -27.60 -13.55 -18.67
N ALA A 323 -27.90 -14.60 -19.43
CA ALA A 323 -26.97 -15.12 -20.42
C ALA A 323 -26.73 -14.09 -21.54
N GLY A 324 -25.46 -13.85 -21.87
CA GLY A 324 -25.05 -12.91 -22.93
C GLY A 324 -24.96 -11.44 -22.50
N ALA A 325 -25.09 -11.12 -21.22
CA ALA A 325 -24.85 -9.77 -20.71
C ALA A 325 -23.37 -9.36 -20.92
N ASP A 326 -23.12 -8.08 -21.26
CA ASP A 326 -21.77 -7.56 -21.57
C ASP A 326 -20.76 -7.78 -20.44
N LEU A 327 -21.21 -7.68 -19.18
CA LEU A 327 -20.36 -7.85 -18.01
C LEU A 327 -20.27 -9.31 -17.53
N ALA A 328 -20.92 -10.27 -18.19
CA ALA A 328 -20.97 -11.66 -17.74
C ALA A 328 -19.59 -12.26 -17.42
N PRO A 329 -18.56 -12.16 -18.29
CA PRO A 329 -17.24 -12.74 -17.98
C PRO A 329 -16.58 -12.12 -16.73
N LEU A 330 -16.79 -10.83 -16.49
CA LEU A 330 -16.28 -10.14 -15.31
C LEU A 330 -17.01 -10.61 -14.05
N LEU A 331 -18.35 -10.67 -14.10
CA LEU A 331 -19.18 -11.07 -12.97
C LEU A 331 -18.96 -12.55 -12.60
N ASP A 332 -18.79 -13.43 -13.58
CA ASP A 332 -18.45 -14.85 -13.37
C ASP A 332 -17.11 -14.99 -12.62
N LEU A 333 -16.09 -14.22 -13.04
CA LEU A 333 -14.78 -14.24 -12.38
C LEU A 333 -14.85 -13.70 -10.94
N VAL A 334 -15.57 -12.60 -10.75
CA VAL A 334 -15.82 -12.00 -9.43
C VAL A 334 -16.56 -12.99 -8.53
N ASP A 335 -17.60 -13.68 -9.00
CA ASP A 335 -18.30 -14.71 -8.21
C ASP A 335 -17.37 -15.85 -7.82
N GLY A 336 -16.49 -16.29 -8.73
CA GLY A 336 -15.49 -17.32 -8.46
C GLY A 336 -14.53 -16.96 -7.32
N LEU A 337 -14.07 -15.70 -7.27
CA LEU A 337 -13.20 -15.20 -6.19
C LEU A 337 -13.96 -15.11 -4.86
N LEU A 338 -15.20 -14.62 -4.87
CA LEU A 338 -16.04 -14.55 -3.68
C LEU A 338 -16.41 -15.95 -3.16
N ALA A 339 -16.61 -16.92 -4.05
CA ALA A 339 -16.83 -18.31 -3.71
C ALA A 339 -15.56 -18.95 -3.10
N LEU A 340 -14.37 -18.60 -3.61
CA LEU A 340 -13.11 -19.00 -3.01
C LEU A 340 -12.97 -18.44 -1.59
N ALA A 341 -13.25 -17.15 -1.38
CA ALA A 341 -13.22 -16.52 -0.06
C ALA A 341 -14.14 -17.23 0.95
N LEU A 342 -15.37 -17.59 0.55
CA LEU A 342 -16.29 -18.37 1.37
C LEU A 342 -15.72 -19.75 1.75
N ARG A 343 -15.09 -20.45 0.80
CA ARG A 343 -14.45 -21.75 1.08
C ARG A 343 -13.29 -21.61 2.06
N GLN A 344 -12.42 -20.62 1.84
CA GLN A 344 -11.28 -20.34 2.73
C GLN A 344 -11.74 -20.06 4.16
N TYR A 345 -12.78 -19.23 4.31
CA TYR A 345 -13.36 -18.97 5.63
C TYR A 345 -13.96 -20.22 6.28
N ALA A 346 -14.66 -21.06 5.52
CA ALA A 346 -15.24 -22.29 6.03
C ALA A 346 -14.19 -23.33 6.46
N GLU A 347 -13.05 -23.37 5.78
CA GLU A 347 -11.93 -24.29 6.09
C GLU A 347 -11.13 -23.83 7.32
N ALA A 348 -10.95 -22.53 7.50
CA ALA A 348 -10.16 -21.95 8.59
C ALA A 348 -10.81 -20.65 9.13
N PRO A 349 -11.91 -20.75 9.91
CA PRO A 349 -12.64 -19.58 10.39
C PRO A 349 -11.85 -18.72 11.38
N ASP A 350 -10.81 -19.29 12.00
CA ASP A 350 -9.89 -18.56 12.87
C ASP A 350 -8.85 -17.74 12.08
N GLU A 351 -8.61 -18.08 10.80
CA GLU A 351 -7.73 -17.35 9.88
C GLU A 351 -8.52 -16.34 9.04
N ARG A 352 -9.30 -15.48 9.69
CA ARG A 352 -10.28 -14.58 9.03
C ARG A 352 -9.68 -13.69 7.94
N PHE A 353 -8.43 -13.27 8.09
CA PHE A 353 -7.72 -12.44 7.11
C PHE A 353 -7.34 -13.18 5.82
N ALA A 354 -7.40 -14.52 5.82
CA ALA A 354 -7.11 -15.34 4.66
C ALA A 354 -8.06 -15.09 3.47
N ILE A 355 -9.26 -14.52 3.72
CA ILE A 355 -10.21 -14.17 2.66
C ILE A 355 -9.80 -12.89 1.90
N ILE A 356 -9.02 -12.00 2.53
CA ILE A 356 -8.77 -10.65 2.03
C ILE A 356 -8.18 -10.68 0.61
N PRO A 357 -7.20 -11.55 0.27
CA PRO A 357 -6.66 -11.60 -1.08
C PRO A 357 -7.71 -11.83 -2.17
N ALA A 358 -8.61 -12.79 -1.96
CA ALA A 358 -9.67 -13.09 -2.92
C ALA A 358 -10.72 -11.96 -2.97
N VAL A 359 -11.14 -11.46 -1.81
CA VAL A 359 -12.19 -10.42 -1.72
C VAL A 359 -11.70 -9.07 -2.26
N ALA A 360 -10.49 -8.63 -1.92
CA ALA A 360 -9.90 -7.39 -2.44
C ALA A 360 -9.71 -7.46 -3.96
N SER A 361 -9.29 -8.61 -4.49
CA SER A 361 -9.16 -8.82 -5.94
C SER A 361 -10.51 -8.76 -6.66
N ALA A 362 -11.56 -9.34 -6.06
CA ALA A 362 -12.93 -9.26 -6.56
C ALA A 362 -13.44 -7.81 -6.58
N ILE A 363 -13.17 -7.04 -5.52
CA ILE A 363 -13.50 -5.61 -5.44
C ILE A 363 -12.77 -4.83 -6.53
N ALA A 364 -11.47 -5.06 -6.74
CA ALA A 364 -10.72 -4.39 -7.80
C ALA A 364 -11.27 -4.69 -9.20
N LEU A 365 -11.58 -5.96 -9.50
CA LEU A 365 -12.21 -6.35 -10.75
C LEU A 365 -13.54 -5.62 -10.97
N ALA A 366 -14.41 -5.61 -9.96
CA ALA A 366 -15.70 -4.92 -10.03
C ALA A 366 -15.55 -3.39 -10.12
N ALA A 367 -14.53 -2.81 -9.49
CA ALA A 367 -14.25 -1.38 -9.54
C ALA A 367 -13.57 -0.92 -10.83
N THR A 368 -13.06 -1.86 -11.64
CA THR A 368 -12.29 -1.57 -12.87
C THR A 368 -12.85 -2.29 -14.10
N PRO A 369 -14.14 -2.12 -14.45
CA PRO A 369 -14.77 -2.85 -15.54
C PRO A 369 -14.24 -2.48 -16.93
N GLY A 370 -13.57 -1.33 -17.06
CA GLY A 370 -12.92 -0.91 -18.32
C GLY A 370 -11.58 -1.60 -18.58
N VAL A 371 -11.04 -2.32 -17.60
CA VAL A 371 -9.80 -3.08 -17.74
C VAL A 371 -10.12 -4.53 -18.10
N ALA A 372 -9.41 -5.07 -19.08
CA ALA A 372 -9.63 -6.44 -19.57
C ALA A 372 -9.73 -7.47 -18.43
N VAL A 373 -10.65 -8.42 -18.60
CA VAL A 373 -10.86 -9.52 -17.65
C VAL A 373 -9.71 -10.52 -17.81
N PRO A 374 -8.98 -10.87 -16.72
CA PRO A 374 -7.97 -11.92 -16.74
C PRO A 374 -8.56 -13.26 -17.18
N ARG A 375 -7.74 -14.10 -17.81
CA ARG A 375 -8.16 -15.41 -18.32
C ARG A 375 -7.60 -16.59 -17.53
N ALA A 376 -6.57 -16.34 -16.72
CA ALA A 376 -5.99 -17.37 -15.86
C ALA A 376 -7.01 -17.91 -14.85
N PRO A 377 -6.92 -19.21 -14.51
CA PRO A 377 -7.86 -19.86 -13.60
C PRO A 377 -7.70 -19.39 -12.13
N ILE A 378 -8.77 -19.60 -11.35
CA ILE A 378 -8.85 -19.43 -9.89
C ILE A 378 -8.58 -20.75 -9.18
#